data_AF-A0A3B9UDK3-F1
#
_entry.id   AF-A0A3B9UDK3-F1
#
_cell.length_a   1.000
_cell.length_b   1.000
_cell.length_c   1.000
_cell.angle_alpha   90.00
_cell.angle_beta   90.00
_cell.angle_gamma   90.00
#
_symmetry.space_group_name_H-M   'P 1'
#
loop_
_entity.id
_entity.type
_entity.pdbx_description
1 polymer ?
#
loop_
_entity_poly.entity_id
_entity_poly.type
_entity_poly.pdbx_seq_one_letter_code
_entity_poly.pdbx_strand_id
1 'polypeptide(L)'
;VLSRLTLPSERAELLAAAGLDALVEHPFTAEFAQTSSLDFVRRDLVGHLGMRHLIVGYDHRFGRNREGNFAQLQEYSHVFDFGLEQVEAVSAGAQVLSSTKIRAAVAEGRVGEAAVALGRSHFVRGEVVSGRGIGRGLGYRTANVGGIHPDKAMPSFGVYAVELDFCDAEGPRGLAGVANYGVRPSFGSGADPVLEVHLLDVEAQGYGRPVEVRFIDFIRAEQTFETPEALKAQIARDVERARATLASRC
;
A
#
# COMPACT_ATOMS: atom_id res chain seq x y z
N VAL A 1 -13.83 -8.73 3.85
CA VAL A 1 -13.47 -7.28 3.86
C VAL A 1 -12.46 -7.07 2.74
N LEU A 2 -12.59 -6.01 1.92
CA LEU A 2 -11.60 -5.73 0.87
C LEU A 2 -10.27 -5.34 1.51
N SER A 3 -9.15 -5.76 0.92
CA SER A 3 -7.83 -5.34 1.38
C SER A 3 -7.64 -3.82 1.26
N ARG A 4 -6.76 -3.27 2.08
CA ARG A 4 -6.45 -1.86 2.23
C ARG A 4 -5.13 -1.55 1.54
N LEU A 5 -5.15 -0.57 0.63
CA LEU A 5 -3.91 -0.04 0.02
C LEU A 5 -3.02 0.62 1.08
N THR A 6 -3.63 1.28 2.05
CA THR A 6 -2.98 1.82 3.24
C THR A 6 -3.81 1.56 4.49
N LEU A 7 -3.14 1.29 5.61
CA LEU A 7 -3.74 1.32 6.94
C LEU A 7 -4.07 2.78 7.34
N PRO A 8 -4.90 3.00 8.37
CA PRO A 8 -5.25 4.35 8.84
C PRO A 8 -4.01 5.20 9.19
N SER A 9 -3.07 4.64 9.96
CA SER A 9 -1.80 5.31 10.31
C SER A 9 -0.96 5.66 9.08
N GLU A 10 -0.78 4.71 8.16
CA GLU A 10 -0.07 4.93 6.89
C GLU A 10 -0.75 6.02 6.04
N ARG A 11 -2.09 6.08 6.04
CA ARG A 11 -2.84 7.13 5.33
C ARG A 11 -2.59 8.49 5.97
N ALA A 12 -2.64 8.58 7.29
CA ALA A 12 -2.39 9.81 8.03
C ALA A 12 -0.98 10.35 7.74
N GLU A 13 0.04 9.49 7.74
CA GLU A 13 1.41 9.86 7.39
C GLU A 13 1.53 10.38 5.95
N LEU A 14 0.91 9.70 4.98
CA LEU A 14 0.94 10.13 3.58
C LEU A 14 0.21 11.45 3.35
N LEU A 15 -0.91 11.68 4.04
CA LEU A 15 -1.66 12.93 3.96
C LEU A 15 -0.89 14.08 4.64
N ALA A 16 -0.27 13.82 5.79
CA ALA A 16 0.59 14.81 6.45
C ALA A 16 1.78 15.20 5.57
N ALA A 17 2.43 14.22 4.92
CA ALA A 17 3.51 14.48 3.96
C ALA A 17 3.06 15.28 2.72
N ALA A 18 1.78 15.22 2.37
CA ALA A 18 1.17 16.03 1.31
C ALA A 18 0.76 17.45 1.77
N GLY A 19 1.02 17.80 3.04
CA GLY A 19 0.73 19.12 3.60
C GLY A 19 -0.65 19.24 4.25
N LEU A 20 -1.33 18.14 4.57
CA LEU A 20 -2.60 18.19 5.31
C LEU A 20 -2.36 18.56 6.78
N ASP A 21 -2.97 19.66 7.24
CA ASP A 21 -2.82 20.14 8.64
C ASP A 21 -3.54 19.24 9.65
N ALA A 22 -4.71 18.71 9.29
CA ALA A 22 -5.54 17.91 10.18
C ALA A 22 -6.32 16.83 9.43
N LEU A 23 -6.37 15.64 10.01
CA LEU A 23 -7.20 14.52 9.57
C LEU A 23 -8.26 14.22 10.63
N VAL A 24 -9.54 14.22 10.24
CA VAL A 24 -10.64 13.80 11.10
C VAL A 24 -11.07 12.40 10.72
N GLU A 25 -10.78 11.43 11.58
CA GLU A 25 -11.29 10.06 11.45
C GLU A 25 -12.61 9.92 12.21
N HIS A 26 -13.71 9.78 11.48
CA HIS A 26 -15.03 9.60 12.08
C HIS A 26 -15.52 8.14 11.93
N PRO A 27 -15.83 7.43 13.04
CA PRO A 27 -16.34 6.07 12.97
C PRO A 27 -17.70 6.01 12.25
N PHE A 28 -17.83 5.10 11.27
CA PHE A 28 -19.09 4.90 10.57
C PHE A 28 -20.03 3.99 11.38
N THR A 29 -20.64 4.55 12.42
CA THR A 29 -21.60 3.84 13.27
C THR A 29 -22.97 3.72 12.62
N ALA A 30 -23.82 2.81 13.12
CA ALA A 30 -25.20 2.70 12.67
C ALA A 30 -25.98 4.01 12.85
N GLU A 31 -25.71 4.75 13.93
CA GLU A 31 -26.26 6.08 14.17
C GLU A 31 -25.80 7.08 13.12
N PHE A 32 -24.47 7.16 12.87
CA PHE A 32 -23.92 8.06 11.86
C PHE A 32 -24.49 7.77 10.46
N ALA A 33 -24.66 6.49 10.12
CA ALA A 33 -25.24 6.06 8.85
C ALA A 33 -26.71 6.50 8.63
N GLN A 34 -27.45 6.81 9.70
CA GLN A 34 -28.82 7.35 9.60
C GLN A 34 -28.85 8.88 9.47
N THR A 35 -27.71 9.57 9.54
CA THR A 35 -27.65 11.04 9.43
C THR A 35 -28.06 11.47 8.03
N SER A 36 -29.05 12.37 7.92
CA SER A 36 -29.46 12.94 6.64
C SER A 36 -28.33 13.76 6.00
N SER A 37 -28.38 13.93 4.68
CA SER A 37 -27.42 14.79 3.97
C SER A 37 -27.42 16.22 4.51
N LEU A 38 -28.61 16.77 4.81
CA LEU A 38 -28.79 18.10 5.39
C LEU A 38 -28.18 18.22 6.79
N ASP A 39 -28.46 17.27 7.68
CA ASP A 39 -27.93 17.30 9.04
C ASP A 39 -26.41 17.15 9.06
N PHE A 40 -25.86 16.29 8.20
CA PHE A 40 -24.41 16.14 8.09
C PHE A 40 -23.73 17.47 7.72
N VAL A 41 -24.27 18.19 6.73
CA VAL A 41 -23.71 19.48 6.32
C VAL A 41 -23.93 20.54 7.39
N ARG A 42 -25.17 20.71 7.86
CA ARG A 42 -25.53 21.78 8.81
C ARG A 42 -24.84 21.60 10.17
N ARG A 43 -24.95 20.41 10.76
CA ARG A 43 -24.46 20.13 12.11
C ARG A 43 -22.97 19.86 12.10
N ASP A 44 -22.52 18.91 11.27
CA ASP A 44 -21.16 18.38 11.40
C ASP A 44 -20.14 19.22 10.62
N LEU A 45 -20.41 19.56 9.36
CA LEU A 45 -19.47 20.34 8.56
C LEU A 45 -19.48 21.84 8.91
N VAL A 46 -20.65 22.47 8.93
CA VAL A 46 -20.76 23.92 9.20
C VAL A 46 -20.72 24.21 10.70
N GLY A 47 -21.51 23.50 11.49
CA GLY A 47 -21.64 23.73 12.93
C GLY A 47 -20.40 23.31 13.73
N HIS A 48 -20.00 22.05 13.64
CA HIS A 48 -18.89 21.51 14.45
C HIS A 48 -17.51 21.82 13.87
N LEU A 49 -17.29 21.55 12.57
CA LEU A 49 -15.99 21.79 11.94
C LEU A 49 -15.75 23.27 11.60
N GLY A 50 -16.80 24.09 11.53
CA GLY A 50 -16.67 25.49 11.11
C GLY A 50 -16.22 25.62 9.65
N MET A 51 -16.56 24.65 8.80
CA MET A 51 -16.17 24.61 7.39
C MET A 51 -16.56 25.91 6.67
N ARG A 52 -15.65 26.41 5.83
CA ARG A 52 -15.86 27.60 4.97
C ARG A 52 -15.75 27.29 3.48
N HIS A 53 -15.08 26.20 3.14
CA HIS A 53 -14.96 25.73 1.77
C HIS A 53 -14.95 24.21 1.76
N LEU A 54 -15.65 23.59 0.81
CA LEU A 54 -15.75 22.15 0.64
C LEU A 54 -15.26 21.76 -0.76
N ILE A 55 -14.30 20.85 -0.81
CA ILE A 55 -13.79 20.25 -2.05
C ILE A 55 -14.22 18.78 -2.06
N VAL A 56 -14.89 18.35 -3.13
CA VAL A 56 -15.35 16.95 -3.28
C VAL A 56 -15.01 16.40 -4.66
N GLY A 57 -14.82 15.08 -4.74
CA GLY A 57 -14.65 14.39 -6.02
C GLY A 57 -15.96 14.30 -6.83
N TYR A 58 -15.82 14.11 -8.14
CA TYR A 58 -16.94 13.97 -9.09
C TYR A 58 -17.97 12.88 -8.71
N ASP A 59 -17.53 11.79 -8.07
CA ASP A 59 -18.36 10.64 -7.69
C ASP A 59 -18.86 10.70 -6.23
N HIS A 60 -18.69 11.85 -5.56
CA HIS A 60 -19.02 11.99 -4.15
C HIS A 60 -20.52 11.77 -3.87
N ARG A 61 -20.77 10.99 -2.80
CA ARG A 61 -22.10 10.69 -2.26
C ARG A 61 -22.02 10.61 -0.74
N PHE A 62 -23.02 11.16 -0.06
CA PHE A 62 -23.04 11.27 1.40
C PHE A 62 -24.48 11.25 1.94
N GLY A 63 -24.61 11.29 3.26
CA GLY A 63 -25.90 11.20 3.95
C GLY A 63 -26.53 9.80 3.89
N ARG A 64 -27.65 9.67 4.60
CA ARG A 64 -28.43 8.44 4.70
C ARG A 64 -28.74 7.88 3.31
N ASN A 65 -28.49 6.59 3.11
CA ASN A 65 -28.73 5.90 1.84
C ASN A 65 -28.08 6.57 0.61
N ARG A 66 -26.98 7.32 0.80
CA ARG A 66 -26.30 8.06 -0.29
C ARG A 66 -27.21 9.06 -1.00
N GLU A 67 -28.21 9.60 -0.29
CA GLU A 67 -29.17 10.56 -0.84
C GLU A 67 -28.50 11.88 -1.26
N GLY A 68 -27.38 12.23 -0.63
CA GLY A 68 -26.57 13.42 -0.85
C GLY A 68 -25.69 13.32 -2.09
N ASN A 69 -25.69 14.37 -2.94
CA ASN A 69 -24.87 14.50 -4.13
C ASN A 69 -24.40 15.96 -4.33
N PHE A 70 -23.67 16.22 -5.41
CA PHE A 70 -23.11 17.55 -5.69
C PHE A 70 -24.18 18.63 -5.90
N ALA A 71 -25.30 18.33 -6.56
CA ALA A 71 -26.38 19.30 -6.76
C ALA A 71 -26.98 19.76 -5.41
N GLN A 72 -27.18 18.82 -4.47
CA GLN A 72 -27.60 19.18 -3.11
C GLN A 72 -26.53 19.97 -2.36
N LEU A 73 -25.24 19.66 -2.54
CA LEU A 73 -24.18 20.47 -1.95
C LEU A 73 -24.20 21.91 -2.49
N GLN A 74 -24.51 22.12 -3.77
CA GLN A 74 -24.66 23.47 -4.34
C GLN A 74 -25.82 24.23 -3.67
N GLU A 75 -26.98 23.58 -3.48
CA GLU A 75 -28.08 24.20 -2.74
C GLU A 75 -27.67 24.55 -1.30
N TYR A 76 -27.02 23.62 -0.60
CA TYR A 76 -26.55 23.83 0.76
C TYR A 76 -25.45 24.88 0.86
N SER A 77 -24.60 25.03 -0.15
CA SER A 77 -23.53 26.03 -0.16
C SER A 77 -24.07 27.45 -0.21
N HIS A 78 -25.19 27.66 -0.91
CA HIS A 78 -25.93 28.93 -0.88
C HIS A 78 -26.62 29.18 0.46
N VAL A 79 -27.24 28.15 1.04
CA VAL A 79 -28.01 28.29 2.30
C VAL A 79 -27.11 28.52 3.51
N PHE A 80 -25.96 27.85 3.56
CA PHE A 80 -25.04 27.88 4.70
C PHE A 80 -23.77 28.71 4.46
N ASP A 81 -23.70 29.43 3.33
CA ASP A 81 -22.62 30.36 2.98
C ASP A 81 -21.22 29.76 3.06
N PHE A 82 -20.97 28.71 2.27
CA PHE A 82 -19.64 28.11 2.10
C PHE A 82 -19.25 27.99 0.62
N GLY A 83 -17.95 28.03 0.32
CA GLY A 83 -17.46 27.79 -1.04
C GLY A 83 -17.47 26.30 -1.40
N LEU A 84 -17.80 25.95 -2.64
CA LEU A 84 -17.88 24.56 -3.08
C LEU A 84 -17.12 24.38 -4.39
N GLU A 85 -16.26 23.36 -4.43
CA GLU A 85 -15.51 22.95 -5.62
C GLU A 85 -15.69 21.46 -5.89
N GLN A 86 -15.88 21.11 -7.16
CA GLN A 86 -15.86 19.72 -7.62
C GLN A 86 -14.57 19.44 -8.38
N VAL A 87 -13.84 18.42 -7.96
CA VAL A 87 -12.64 17.96 -8.65
C VAL A 87 -13.02 16.84 -9.61
N GLU A 88 -12.54 16.95 -10.85
CA GLU A 88 -12.74 15.94 -11.88
C GLU A 88 -12.01 14.63 -11.59
N ALA A 89 -12.37 13.59 -12.34
CA ALA A 89 -11.70 12.30 -12.26
C ALA A 89 -10.24 12.41 -12.72
N VAL A 90 -9.30 12.05 -11.84
CA VAL A 90 -7.87 11.98 -12.21
C VAL A 90 -7.63 10.77 -13.09
N SER A 91 -6.91 10.96 -14.19
CA SER A 91 -6.57 9.91 -15.15
C SER A 91 -5.06 9.80 -15.36
N ALA A 92 -4.55 8.57 -15.51
CA ALA A 92 -3.20 8.32 -16.00
C ALA A 92 -3.32 7.77 -17.43
N GLY A 93 -2.93 8.58 -18.42
CA GLY A 93 -3.21 8.30 -19.83
C GLY A 93 -4.72 8.21 -20.07
N ALA A 94 -5.19 7.09 -20.63
CA ALA A 94 -6.60 6.87 -20.95
C ALA A 94 -7.42 6.25 -19.80
N GLN A 95 -6.82 5.98 -18.63
CA GLN A 95 -7.48 5.27 -17.54
C GLN A 95 -7.75 6.18 -16.34
N VAL A 96 -9.03 6.31 -15.97
CA VAL A 96 -9.45 6.90 -14.69
C VAL A 96 -8.87 6.09 -13.53
N LEU A 97 -8.17 6.77 -12.63
CA LEU A 97 -7.56 6.20 -11.44
C LEU A 97 -8.62 5.92 -10.37
N SER A 98 -8.59 4.73 -9.76
CA SER A 98 -9.48 4.41 -8.64
C SER A 98 -8.87 3.36 -7.72
N SER A 99 -9.24 3.39 -6.43
CA SER A 99 -8.78 2.41 -5.44
C SER A 99 -9.09 0.96 -5.83
N THR A 100 -10.17 0.72 -6.56
CA THR A 100 -10.53 -0.62 -7.05
C THR A 100 -9.55 -1.12 -8.10
N LYS A 101 -9.18 -0.27 -9.08
CA LYS A 101 -8.21 -0.63 -10.11
C LYS A 101 -6.81 -0.81 -9.52
N ILE A 102 -6.41 0.06 -8.58
CA ILE A 102 -5.11 -0.06 -7.92
C ILE A 102 -5.02 -1.36 -7.12
N ARG A 103 -6.08 -1.73 -6.38
CA ARG A 103 -6.12 -3.02 -5.67
C ARG A 103 -6.02 -4.22 -6.61
N ALA A 104 -6.69 -4.17 -7.76
CA ALA A 104 -6.58 -5.23 -8.77
C ALA A 104 -5.15 -5.32 -9.32
N ALA A 105 -4.54 -4.20 -9.70
CA ALA A 105 -3.16 -4.16 -10.18
C ALA A 105 -2.17 -4.71 -9.15
N VAL A 106 -2.31 -4.33 -7.86
CA VAL A 106 -1.52 -4.90 -6.77
C VAL A 106 -1.75 -6.41 -6.69
N ALA A 107 -2.99 -6.87 -6.55
CA ALA A 107 -3.33 -8.27 -6.38
C ALA A 107 -2.88 -9.17 -7.55
N GLU A 108 -2.75 -8.61 -8.76
CA GLU A 108 -2.26 -9.29 -9.95
C GLU A 108 -0.71 -9.24 -10.10
N GLY A 109 -0.01 -8.56 -9.18
CA GLY A 109 1.45 -8.38 -9.22
C GLY A 109 1.90 -7.25 -10.14
N ARG A 110 0.99 -6.48 -10.75
CA ARG A 110 1.27 -5.32 -11.61
C ARG A 110 1.61 -4.08 -10.78
N VAL A 111 2.61 -4.22 -9.90
CA VAL A 111 3.01 -3.22 -8.91
C VAL A 111 3.59 -1.95 -9.54
N GLY A 112 4.19 -2.05 -10.73
CA GLY A 112 4.64 -0.89 -11.50
C GLY A 112 3.47 0.00 -11.97
N GLU A 113 2.40 -0.62 -12.50
CA GLU A 113 1.19 0.12 -12.87
C GLU A 113 0.50 0.74 -11.65
N ALA A 114 0.42 -0.02 -10.55
CA ALA A 114 -0.09 0.49 -9.29
C ALA A 114 0.72 1.71 -8.81
N ALA A 115 2.04 1.69 -9.00
CA ALA A 115 2.90 2.79 -8.58
C ALA A 115 2.65 4.09 -9.35
N VAL A 116 2.42 4.00 -10.68
CA VAL A 116 2.04 5.14 -11.51
C VAL A 116 0.73 5.75 -11.01
N ALA A 117 -0.28 4.93 -10.74
CA ALA A 117 -1.58 5.37 -10.24
C ALA A 117 -1.52 5.96 -8.82
N LEU A 118 -0.62 5.46 -7.97
CA LEU A 118 -0.44 5.92 -6.59
C LEU A 118 0.48 7.15 -6.47
N GLY A 119 1.25 7.47 -7.50
CA GLY A 119 2.35 8.44 -7.44
C GLY A 119 3.53 7.99 -6.58
N ARG A 120 3.56 6.71 -6.18
CA ARG A 120 4.60 6.09 -5.34
C ARG A 120 4.53 4.57 -5.44
N SER A 121 5.61 3.87 -5.13
CA SER A 121 5.56 2.41 -4.98
C SER A 121 4.59 1.96 -3.90
N HIS A 122 3.83 0.89 -4.17
CA HIS A 122 3.05 0.20 -3.15
C HIS A 122 4.00 -0.42 -2.12
N PHE A 123 3.64 -0.33 -0.84
CA PHE A 123 4.51 -0.76 0.24
C PHE A 123 3.76 -1.53 1.31
N VAL A 124 4.49 -2.33 2.09
CA VAL A 124 3.98 -3.02 3.28
C VAL A 124 4.93 -2.80 4.44
N ARG A 125 4.39 -2.75 5.66
CA ARG A 125 5.16 -2.64 6.89
C ARG A 125 5.03 -3.91 7.72
N GLY A 126 6.11 -4.25 8.41
CA GLY A 126 6.20 -5.39 9.28
C GLY A 126 7.49 -5.35 10.09
N GLU A 127 7.94 -6.50 10.55
CA GLU A 127 9.16 -6.65 11.34
C GLU A 127 10.04 -7.76 10.79
N VAL A 128 11.36 -7.60 10.95
CA VAL A 128 12.31 -8.67 10.61
C VAL A 128 12.15 -9.82 11.60
N VAL A 129 11.69 -10.97 11.13
CA VAL A 129 11.49 -12.17 11.95
C VAL A 129 12.53 -13.25 11.63
N SER A 130 12.70 -14.17 12.59
CA SER A 130 13.56 -15.34 12.42
C SER A 130 13.05 -16.25 11.30
N GLY A 131 13.86 -16.43 10.26
CA GLY A 131 13.65 -17.47 9.26
C GLY A 131 14.18 -18.84 9.72
N ARG A 132 13.92 -19.90 8.95
CA ARG A 132 14.45 -21.25 9.20
C ARG A 132 15.94 -21.43 8.87
N GLY A 133 16.62 -20.39 8.39
CA GLY A 133 18.08 -20.41 8.14
C GLY A 133 18.54 -21.19 6.90
N ILE A 134 17.63 -21.62 6.02
CA ILE A 134 17.97 -22.44 4.84
C ILE A 134 18.89 -21.69 3.85
N GLY A 135 18.75 -20.36 3.74
CA GLY A 135 19.62 -19.51 2.89
C GLY A 135 21.05 -19.33 3.41
N ARG A 136 21.34 -19.69 4.68
CA ARG A 136 22.68 -19.47 5.29
C ARG A 136 23.82 -20.18 4.55
N GLY A 137 23.54 -21.31 3.89
CA GLY A 137 24.54 -22.08 3.12
C GLY A 137 24.84 -21.51 1.72
N LEU A 138 24.05 -20.54 1.24
CA LEU A 138 24.17 -19.97 -0.11
C LEU A 138 24.80 -18.57 -0.13
N GLY A 139 25.20 -18.04 1.03
CA GLY A 139 25.77 -16.68 1.16
C GLY A 139 24.71 -15.56 1.21
N TYR A 140 23.42 -15.91 1.13
CA TYR A 140 22.32 -14.95 1.10
C TYR A 140 21.66 -14.86 2.48
N ARG A 141 21.88 -13.76 3.21
CA ARG A 141 21.14 -13.47 4.45
C ARG A 141 19.89 -12.67 4.11
N THR A 142 18.74 -13.31 4.20
CA THR A 142 17.43 -12.74 3.88
C THR A 142 16.73 -12.18 5.11
N ALA A 143 16.07 -11.03 4.96
CA ALA A 143 15.11 -10.53 5.93
C ALA A 143 13.76 -11.21 5.68
N ASN A 144 13.31 -12.04 6.62
CA ASN A 144 11.94 -12.54 6.58
C ASN A 144 11.07 -11.47 7.24
N VAL A 145 10.06 -10.97 6.54
CA VAL A 145 9.19 -9.90 7.02
C VAL A 145 7.88 -10.50 7.51
N GLY A 146 7.67 -10.43 8.83
CA GLY A 146 6.46 -10.88 9.51
C GLY A 146 5.66 -9.71 10.07
N GLY A 147 4.53 -10.00 10.73
CA GLY A 147 3.71 -8.97 11.38
C GLY A 147 3.01 -8.01 10.42
N ILE A 148 2.97 -8.33 9.12
CA ILE A 148 2.22 -7.54 8.13
C ILE A 148 0.73 -7.64 8.48
N HIS A 149 0.08 -6.48 8.61
CA HIS A 149 -1.32 -6.43 8.99
C HIS A 149 -2.21 -7.18 7.99
N PRO A 150 -3.15 -8.04 8.43
CA PRO A 150 -3.92 -8.92 7.54
C PRO A 150 -4.83 -8.17 6.55
N ASP A 151 -5.31 -6.97 6.91
CA ASP A 151 -6.06 -6.12 5.97
C ASP A 151 -5.18 -5.52 4.86
N LYS A 152 -3.85 -5.53 4.96
CA LYS A 152 -2.98 -4.87 3.98
C LYS A 152 -3.06 -5.58 2.62
N ALA A 153 -3.20 -4.80 1.55
CA ALA A 153 -3.16 -5.34 0.20
C ALA A 153 -1.75 -5.89 -0.10
N MET A 154 -1.67 -7.18 -0.38
CA MET A 154 -0.45 -7.87 -0.80
C MET A 154 -0.49 -8.10 -2.32
N PRO A 155 0.66 -8.08 -3.01
CA PRO A 155 0.69 -8.44 -4.41
C PRO A 155 0.53 -9.96 -4.62
N SER A 156 0.43 -10.41 -5.87
CA SER A 156 0.40 -11.85 -6.18
C SER A 156 1.67 -12.55 -5.71
N PHE A 157 1.63 -13.88 -5.57
CA PHE A 157 2.86 -14.62 -5.25
C PHE A 157 3.87 -14.54 -6.40
N GLY A 158 5.14 -14.40 -6.04
CA GLY A 158 6.22 -14.26 -6.99
C GLY A 158 7.45 -13.57 -6.43
N VAL A 159 8.34 -13.23 -7.35
CA VAL A 159 9.61 -12.56 -7.10
C VAL A 159 9.53 -11.13 -7.60
N TYR A 160 9.99 -10.19 -6.78
CA TYR A 160 9.87 -8.75 -7.00
C TYR A 160 11.21 -8.06 -6.80
N ALA A 161 11.46 -7.02 -7.59
CA ALA A 161 12.44 -6.00 -7.21
C ALA A 161 11.81 -5.14 -6.12
N VAL A 162 12.54 -4.92 -5.03
CA VAL A 162 12.07 -4.14 -3.88
C VAL A 162 13.13 -3.18 -3.38
N GLU A 163 12.67 -2.17 -2.66
CA GLU A 163 13.51 -1.41 -1.74
C GLU A 163 13.02 -1.64 -0.31
N LEU A 164 13.96 -1.74 0.63
CA LEU A 164 13.67 -1.91 2.04
C LEU A 164 14.21 -0.73 2.85
N ASP A 165 13.35 -0.20 3.71
CA ASP A 165 13.69 0.82 4.69
C ASP A 165 13.57 0.23 6.10
N PHE A 166 14.56 0.48 6.95
CA PHE A 166 14.40 0.29 8.40
C PHE A 166 13.73 1.54 8.97
N CYS A 167 12.62 1.35 9.69
CA CYS A 167 11.78 2.45 10.16
C CYS A 167 12.26 3.09 11.47
N ASP A 168 13.33 2.55 12.08
CA ASP A 168 13.99 3.18 13.22
C ASP A 168 14.87 4.37 12.80
N ALA A 169 15.18 5.27 13.75
CA ALA A 169 15.83 6.55 13.46
C ALA A 169 17.24 6.41 12.85
N GLU A 170 17.95 5.34 13.20
CA GLU A 170 19.31 5.04 12.72
C GLU A 170 19.31 4.04 11.56
N GLY A 171 18.11 3.67 11.09
CA GLY A 171 17.91 2.62 10.11
C GLY A 171 18.35 3.03 8.71
N PRO A 172 19.08 2.17 7.98
CA PRO A 172 19.37 2.42 6.58
C PRO A 172 18.07 2.40 5.75
N ARG A 173 18.04 3.23 4.71
CA ARG A 173 16.90 3.39 3.79
C ARG A 173 17.35 3.20 2.35
N GLY A 174 16.41 2.88 1.47
CA GLY A 174 16.64 2.65 0.05
C GLY A 174 17.43 1.39 -0.23
N LEU A 175 17.38 0.38 0.66
CA LEU A 175 18.18 -0.82 0.47
C LEU A 175 17.60 -1.67 -0.66
N ALA A 176 18.36 -1.77 -1.75
CA ALA A 176 18.02 -2.59 -2.90
C ALA A 176 17.89 -4.07 -2.51
N GLY A 177 16.81 -4.72 -2.97
CA GLY A 177 16.55 -6.12 -2.68
C GLY A 177 15.75 -6.85 -3.76
N VAL A 178 15.80 -8.18 -3.65
CA VAL A 178 14.91 -9.12 -4.35
C VAL A 178 14.00 -9.75 -3.30
N ALA A 179 12.70 -9.56 -3.42
CA ALA A 179 11.73 -10.20 -2.52
C ALA A 179 11.09 -11.42 -3.17
N ASN A 180 10.97 -12.51 -2.42
CA ASN A 180 10.08 -13.61 -2.71
C ASN A 180 8.87 -13.51 -1.78
N TYR A 181 7.66 -13.44 -2.35
CA TYR A 181 6.41 -13.54 -1.61
C TYR A 181 5.65 -14.79 -2.04
N GLY A 182 5.40 -15.72 -1.12
CA GLY A 182 4.80 -16.99 -1.49
C GLY A 182 4.51 -17.92 -0.31
N VAL A 183 3.80 -19.01 -0.60
CA VAL A 183 3.47 -20.05 0.39
C VAL A 183 4.49 -21.18 0.27
N ARG A 184 5.19 -21.46 1.36
CA ARG A 184 6.05 -22.65 1.41
C ARG A 184 5.17 -23.88 1.66
N PRO A 185 5.28 -24.96 0.87
CA PRO A 185 4.61 -26.21 1.18
C PRO A 185 5.12 -26.76 2.53
N SER A 186 4.34 -26.64 3.60
CA SER A 186 4.63 -27.27 4.89
C SER A 186 3.80 -28.53 5.06
N PHE A 187 4.42 -29.59 5.59
CA PHE A 187 3.70 -30.78 6.04
C PHE A 187 2.81 -30.40 7.23
N GLY A 188 1.49 -30.32 7.00
CA GLY A 188 0.47 -30.06 8.02
C GLY A 188 0.05 -28.58 8.10
N SER A 189 -1.26 -28.34 7.94
CA SER A 189 -2.02 -27.07 8.00
C SER A 189 -1.40 -25.87 7.25
N GLY A 190 -2.12 -25.36 6.24
CA GLY A 190 -1.66 -24.33 5.30
C GLY A 190 -0.76 -23.26 5.92
N ALA A 191 0.45 -23.13 5.39
CA ALA A 191 1.42 -22.14 5.85
C ALA A 191 0.96 -20.73 5.49
N ASP A 192 1.13 -19.80 6.42
CA ASP A 192 1.03 -18.37 6.12
C ASP A 192 2.07 -17.99 5.04
N PRO A 193 1.69 -17.16 4.04
CA PRO A 193 2.63 -16.64 3.08
C PRO A 193 3.81 -15.93 3.76
N VAL A 194 5.01 -16.12 3.24
CA VAL A 194 6.23 -15.49 3.75
C VAL A 194 6.72 -14.47 2.75
N LEU A 195 7.01 -13.25 3.21
CA LEU A 195 7.75 -12.24 2.44
C LEU A 195 9.23 -12.31 2.85
N GLU A 196 10.08 -12.80 1.95
CA GLU A 196 11.51 -12.95 2.16
C GLU A 196 12.28 -12.00 1.26
N VAL A 197 12.98 -11.02 1.85
CA VAL A 197 13.76 -10.02 1.13
C VAL A 197 15.24 -10.37 1.18
N HIS A 198 15.84 -10.60 0.03
CA HIS A 198 17.27 -10.70 -0.15
C HIS A 198 17.86 -9.33 -0.49
N LEU A 199 18.60 -8.73 0.45
CA LEU A 199 19.29 -7.47 0.24
C LEU A 199 20.56 -7.68 -0.57
N LEU A 200 20.78 -6.81 -1.58
CA LEU A 200 21.78 -7.05 -2.61
C LEU A 200 23.22 -6.67 -2.20
N ASP A 201 23.36 -5.60 -1.43
CA ASP A 201 24.66 -4.99 -1.12
C ASP A 201 24.95 -4.92 0.38
N VAL A 202 24.01 -5.35 1.22
CA VAL A 202 24.12 -5.27 2.68
C VAL A 202 23.55 -6.52 3.34
N GLU A 203 24.13 -6.88 4.49
CA GLU A 203 23.52 -7.91 5.33
C GLU A 203 22.32 -7.32 6.08
N ALA A 204 21.19 -8.06 6.09
CA ALA A 204 20.04 -7.68 6.91
C ALA A 204 20.44 -7.63 8.39
N GLN A 205 20.27 -6.46 9.00
CA GLN A 205 20.64 -6.21 10.40
C GLN A 205 19.43 -6.39 11.32
N GLY A 206 19.54 -7.28 12.31
CA GLY A 206 18.71 -7.32 13.53
C GLY A 206 17.29 -7.89 13.39
N TYR A 207 16.97 -8.90 14.20
CA TYR A 207 15.59 -9.36 14.39
C TYR A 207 14.78 -8.37 15.21
N GLY A 208 13.46 -8.33 14.97
CA GLY A 208 12.50 -7.48 15.68
C GLY A 208 12.50 -6.02 15.23
N ARG A 209 13.30 -5.64 14.24
CA ARG A 209 13.33 -4.26 13.74
C ARG A 209 12.16 -4.00 12.79
N PRO A 210 11.47 -2.85 12.92
CA PRO A 210 10.39 -2.47 12.02
C PRO A 210 10.95 -2.10 10.65
N VAL A 211 10.31 -2.60 9.60
CA VAL A 211 10.73 -2.37 8.21
C VAL A 211 9.54 -2.00 7.32
N GLU A 212 9.83 -1.24 6.27
CA GLU A 212 8.93 -0.99 5.15
C GLU A 212 9.54 -1.60 3.88
N VAL A 213 8.76 -2.41 3.16
CA VAL A 213 9.16 -3.00 1.88
C VAL A 213 8.33 -2.35 0.78
N ARG A 214 9.00 -1.65 -0.13
CA ARG A 214 8.42 -0.97 -1.29
C ARG A 214 8.59 -1.85 -2.52
N PHE A 215 7.48 -2.24 -3.13
CA PHE A 215 7.47 -3.05 -4.35
C PHE A 215 7.74 -2.17 -5.57
N ILE A 216 8.80 -2.49 -6.30
CA ILE A 216 9.30 -1.69 -7.42
C ILE A 216 8.79 -2.26 -8.74
N ASP A 217 9.00 -3.56 -8.96
CA ASP A 217 8.62 -4.25 -10.18
C ASP A 217 8.46 -5.76 -9.95
N PHE A 218 7.66 -6.41 -10.79
CA PHE A 218 7.52 -7.86 -10.80
C PHE A 218 8.61 -8.50 -11.69
N ILE A 219 9.31 -9.49 -11.15
CA ILE A 219 10.37 -10.21 -11.86
C ILE A 219 9.82 -11.48 -12.49
N ARG A 220 9.16 -12.33 -11.70
CA ARG A 220 8.58 -13.61 -12.17
C ARG A 220 7.64 -14.24 -11.15
N ALA A 221 6.84 -15.20 -11.59
CA ALA A 221 6.06 -16.07 -10.72
C ALA A 221 6.95 -17.04 -9.93
N GLU A 222 6.40 -17.64 -8.87
CA GLU A 222 7.04 -18.74 -8.14
C GLU A 222 7.32 -19.93 -9.08
N GLN A 223 8.46 -20.59 -8.86
CA GLN A 223 8.93 -21.72 -9.66
C GLN A 223 9.59 -22.73 -8.74
N THR A 224 9.40 -24.02 -9.03
CA THR A 224 10.14 -25.12 -8.40
C THR A 224 11.42 -25.41 -9.18
N PHE A 225 12.47 -25.83 -8.47
CA PHE A 225 13.75 -26.18 -9.09
C PHE A 225 14.13 -27.61 -8.70
N GLU A 226 14.57 -28.39 -9.67
CA GLU A 226 14.96 -29.79 -9.47
C GLU A 226 16.33 -29.93 -8.80
N THR A 227 17.20 -28.91 -8.93
CA THR A 227 18.55 -28.92 -8.34
C THR A 227 18.89 -27.61 -7.63
N PRO A 228 19.75 -27.65 -6.58
CA PRO A 228 20.28 -26.45 -5.94
C PRO A 228 21.01 -25.52 -6.90
N GLU A 229 21.71 -26.07 -7.90
CA GLU A 229 22.45 -25.31 -8.90
C GLU A 229 21.50 -24.51 -9.81
N ALA A 230 20.39 -25.12 -10.23
CA ALA A 230 19.37 -24.43 -11.01
C ALA A 230 18.73 -23.28 -10.21
N LEU A 231 18.45 -23.51 -8.92
CA LEU A 231 17.95 -22.48 -8.01
C LEU A 231 18.96 -21.31 -7.88
N LYS A 232 20.24 -21.60 -7.65
CA LYS A 232 21.28 -20.56 -7.56
C LYS A 232 21.40 -19.74 -8.85
N ALA A 233 21.37 -20.41 -10.00
CA ALA A 233 21.45 -19.75 -11.30
C ALA A 233 20.23 -18.84 -11.54
N GLN A 234 19.03 -19.24 -11.12
CA GLN A 234 17.86 -18.38 -11.22
C GLN A 234 17.93 -17.19 -10.26
N ILE A 235 18.36 -17.39 -9.01
CA ILE A 235 18.53 -16.30 -8.05
C ILE A 235 19.51 -15.24 -8.61
N ALA A 236 20.62 -15.67 -9.22
CA ALA A 236 21.55 -14.74 -9.85
C ALA A 236 20.90 -13.89 -10.95
N ARG A 237 20.08 -14.50 -11.82
CA ARG A 237 19.31 -13.78 -12.84
C ARG A 237 18.29 -12.81 -12.23
N ASP A 238 17.62 -13.22 -11.16
CA ASP A 238 16.63 -12.38 -10.47
C ASP A 238 17.33 -11.15 -9.85
N VAL A 239 18.52 -11.33 -9.28
CA VAL A 239 19.37 -10.23 -8.75
C VAL A 239 19.80 -9.28 -9.86
N GLU A 240 20.31 -9.79 -10.98
CA GLU A 240 20.71 -8.95 -12.12
C GLU A 240 19.53 -8.13 -12.65
N ARG A 241 18.35 -8.75 -12.78
CA ARG A 241 17.13 -8.06 -13.20
C ARG A 241 16.72 -6.97 -12.21
N ALA A 242 16.75 -7.27 -10.91
CA ALA A 242 16.43 -6.28 -9.87
C ALA A 242 17.40 -5.10 -9.91
N ARG A 243 18.71 -5.34 -10.05
CA ARG A 243 19.71 -4.26 -10.18
C ARG A 243 19.41 -3.36 -11.38
N ALA A 244 19.11 -3.94 -12.53
CA ALA A 244 18.79 -3.17 -13.73
C ALA A 244 17.53 -2.30 -13.54
N THR A 245 16.46 -2.86 -12.96
CA THR A 245 15.22 -2.14 -12.68
C THR A 245 15.41 -1.02 -11.65
N LEU A 246 16.18 -1.27 -10.60
CA LEU A 246 16.42 -0.30 -9.52
C LEU A 246 17.32 0.85 -10.00
N ALA A 247 18.31 0.56 -10.85
CA ALA A 247 19.19 1.59 -11.41
C ALA A 247 18.46 2.54 -12.37
N SER A 248 17.40 2.09 -13.06
CA SER A 248 16.64 2.94 -14.00
C SER A 248 15.65 3.90 -13.35
N ARG A 249 15.59 3.97 -12.01
CA ARG A 249 14.74 4.89 -11.25
C ARG A 249 15.46 6.15 -10.75
N CYS A 250 16.79 6.19 -10.86
CA CYS A 250 17.61 7.40 -10.64
C CYS A 250 17.59 8.30 -11.87
#